data_AF-A0A4D8QFN3-F1
#
_entry.id   AF-A0A4D8QFN3-F1
#
_cell.length_a   1.000
_cell.length_b   1.000
_cell.length_c   1.000
_cell.angle_alpha   90.00
_cell.angle_beta   90.00
_cell.angle_gamma   90.00
#
_symmetry.space_group_name_H-M   'P 1'
#
loop_
_entity.id
_entity.type
_entity.pdbx_description
1 polymer ?
#
loop_
_entity_poly.entity_id
_entity_poly.type
_entity_poly.pdbx_seq_one_letter_code
_entity_poly.pdbx_strand_id
1 'polypeptide(L)'
;MINLSSLYRSGILTAGSAALLLGSALWETATGGAALPMAVVTLPAGAATLAAFFFQWRVGEAIKRATEVCRQGASGRFEARLVRMRESGEVGALFDAINDLLDPVDAFVREATASLDAVARGEFSRCLVETGLHGAFARAAGAINRSSAHMAARMVDLERRTADFENRTLAIATTVADAASSLRADAANLAESSEGTVAIVSDVGAAGRATSDVVRRALETLSAFAERVTEVERHSAVSAAQIARTVAQARETDERMNTLATAAHRIDDVIVVIETVAKQTNLLALNATIEAARAGEAGKGFAVVAGEVKHLANRTAEATGEITREVAHMQQATAAAVTAIQGIIAMVGSLDGLAKSTATEMRTQKEGLNHVSTMLADAVSTADTAVSQVSGIAMAASDTERKAGAVLDAADRMRTEACALRREVDAFLTAVRST
;
A
#
# COMPACT_ATOMS: atom_id res chain seq x y z
N MET A 1 -74.84 8.16 69.83
CA MET A 1 -75.51 8.39 68.54
C MET A 1 -76.95 8.82 68.80
N ILE A 2 -77.17 10.13 68.98
CA ILE A 2 -78.52 10.69 69.10
C ILE A 2 -79.10 10.67 67.69
N ASN A 3 -80.11 9.83 67.46
CA ASN A 3 -80.76 9.71 66.17
C ASN A 3 -81.32 11.10 65.80
N LEU A 4 -81.06 11.64 64.61
CA LEU A 4 -81.65 12.91 64.15
C LEU A 4 -83.19 12.86 64.23
N SER A 5 -83.77 11.66 64.17
CA SER A 5 -85.18 11.43 64.45
C SER A 5 -85.58 11.75 65.89
N SER A 6 -84.70 11.62 66.88
CA SER A 6 -84.96 11.91 68.30
C SER A 6 -84.95 13.42 68.59
N LEU A 7 -84.03 14.19 68.01
CA LEU A 7 -84.03 15.66 68.10
C LEU A 7 -85.24 16.26 67.37
N TYR A 8 -85.60 15.70 66.21
CA TYR A 8 -86.80 16.11 65.47
C TYR A 8 -88.10 15.73 66.22
N ARG A 9 -88.19 14.50 66.77
CA ARG A 9 -89.33 14.05 67.59
C ARG A 9 -89.46 14.84 68.88
N SER A 10 -88.35 15.13 69.56
CA SER A 10 -88.33 15.99 70.75
C SER A 10 -88.72 17.44 70.39
N GLY A 11 -88.36 17.91 69.20
CA GLY A 11 -88.81 19.21 68.68
C GLY A 11 -90.32 19.25 68.47
N ILE A 12 -90.90 18.23 67.83
CA ILE A 12 -92.36 18.13 67.65
C ILE A 12 -93.07 18.05 69.00
N LEU A 13 -92.51 17.29 69.96
CA LEU A 13 -93.06 17.19 71.32
C LEU A 13 -93.01 18.54 72.05
N THR A 14 -91.90 19.27 71.99
CA THR A 14 -91.75 20.59 72.64
C THR A 14 -92.61 21.66 71.97
N ALA A 15 -92.73 21.68 70.64
CA ALA A 15 -93.65 22.55 69.91
C ALA A 15 -95.12 22.22 70.20
N GLY A 16 -95.47 20.93 70.26
CA GLY A 16 -96.80 20.46 70.64
C GLY A 16 -97.15 20.84 72.08
N SER A 17 -96.18 20.73 73.00
CA SER A 17 -96.31 21.16 74.39
C SER A 17 -96.52 22.67 74.50
N ALA A 18 -95.76 23.46 73.75
CA ALA A 18 -95.89 24.91 73.74
C ALA A 18 -97.23 25.37 73.13
N ALA A 19 -97.68 24.72 72.05
CA ALA A 19 -98.97 24.99 71.43
C ALA A 19 -100.14 24.63 72.36
N LEU A 20 -100.04 23.53 73.11
CA LEU A 20 -101.00 23.15 74.15
C LEU A 20 -101.03 24.15 75.31
N LEU A 21 -99.86 24.59 75.79
CA LEU A 21 -99.75 25.56 76.90
C LEU A 21 -100.20 26.98 76.52
N LEU A 22 -99.93 27.41 75.28
CA LEU A 22 -100.41 28.70 74.77
C LEU A 22 -101.89 28.65 74.39
N GLY A 23 -102.33 27.53 73.80
CA GLY A 23 -103.73 27.29 73.49
C GLY A 23 -104.62 27.23 74.73
N SER A 24 -104.16 26.60 75.81
CA SER A 24 -104.88 26.60 77.09
C SER A 24 -104.94 28.00 77.71
N ALA A 25 -103.85 28.78 77.66
CA ALA A 25 -103.85 30.18 78.12
C ALA A 25 -104.80 31.10 77.33
N LEU A 26 -104.87 30.91 76.00
CA LEU A 26 -105.80 31.66 75.13
C LEU A 26 -107.26 31.25 75.36
N TRP A 27 -107.53 29.96 75.62
CA TRP A 27 -108.86 29.48 75.95
C TRP A 27 -109.36 30.03 77.30
N GLU A 28 -108.47 30.09 78.30
CA GLU A 28 -108.79 30.60 79.63
C GLU A 28 -109.10 32.11 79.62
N THR A 29 -108.33 32.88 78.84
CA THR A 29 -108.58 34.32 78.65
C THR A 29 -109.87 34.62 77.88
N ALA A 30 -110.33 33.68 77.03
CA ALA A 30 -111.59 33.81 76.28
C ALA A 30 -112.84 33.41 77.10
N THR A 31 -112.72 32.64 78.19
CA THR A 31 -113.86 32.03 78.90
C THR A 31 -114.27 32.68 80.22
N GLY A 32 -113.58 33.74 80.70
CA GLY A 32 -114.09 34.62 81.75
C GLY A 32 -114.26 34.01 83.15
N GLY A 33 -113.51 32.96 83.51
CA GLY A 33 -113.57 32.29 84.82
C GLY A 33 -112.80 33.01 85.94
N ALA A 34 -113.44 33.18 87.11
CA ALA A 34 -112.95 33.94 88.26
C ALA A 34 -112.13 33.12 89.29
N ALA A 35 -110.97 32.61 88.90
CA ALA A 35 -109.94 32.13 89.83
C ALA A 35 -108.54 32.63 89.36
N LEU A 36 -107.62 32.86 90.29
CA LEU A 36 -106.27 33.41 90.10
C LEU A 36 -105.61 33.01 88.75
N PRO A 37 -104.93 33.94 88.05
CA PRO A 37 -104.63 33.76 86.64
C PRO A 37 -103.52 32.72 86.44
N MET A 38 -103.90 31.47 86.17
CA MET A 38 -103.00 30.44 85.63
C MET A 38 -102.26 30.92 84.38
N ALA A 39 -102.82 31.89 83.66
CA ALA A 39 -102.17 32.66 82.60
C ALA A 39 -100.79 33.24 82.96
N VAL A 40 -100.53 33.59 84.24
CA VAL A 40 -99.22 34.13 84.69
C VAL A 40 -98.13 33.04 84.71
N VAL A 41 -98.49 31.76 84.80
CA VAL A 41 -97.54 30.64 84.79
C VAL A 41 -97.46 29.98 83.41
N THR A 42 -98.59 29.87 82.70
CA THR A 42 -98.66 29.16 81.41
C THR A 42 -98.04 29.94 80.25
N LEU A 43 -98.12 31.28 80.23
CA LEU A 43 -97.47 32.12 79.21
C LEU A 43 -95.92 32.07 79.26
N PRO A 44 -95.24 32.29 80.40
CA PRO A 44 -93.79 32.16 80.46
C PRO A 44 -93.31 30.71 80.28
N ALA A 45 -94.07 29.69 80.71
CA ALA A 45 -93.76 28.29 80.40
C ALA A 45 -93.91 27.98 78.90
N GLY A 46 -94.92 28.53 78.24
CA GLY A 46 -95.10 28.47 76.78
C GLY A 46 -93.98 29.18 76.01
N ALA A 47 -93.55 30.35 76.49
CA ALA A 47 -92.41 31.08 75.92
C ALA A 47 -91.07 30.33 76.13
N ALA A 48 -90.85 29.73 77.30
CA ALA A 48 -89.67 28.92 77.57
C ALA A 48 -89.62 27.64 76.73
N THR A 49 -90.76 26.98 76.51
CA THR A 49 -90.85 25.80 75.63
C THR A 49 -90.71 26.15 74.15
N LEU A 50 -91.22 27.31 73.70
CA LEU A 50 -90.92 27.86 72.36
C LEU A 50 -89.44 28.22 72.19
N ALA A 51 -88.82 28.82 73.21
CA ALA A 51 -87.39 29.13 73.20
C ALA A 51 -86.54 27.84 73.16
N ALA A 52 -86.93 26.81 73.92
CA ALA A 52 -86.30 25.49 73.87
C ALA A 52 -86.48 24.83 72.50
N PHE A 53 -87.68 24.91 71.90
CA PHE A 53 -87.93 24.43 70.55
C PHE A 53 -87.08 25.17 69.52
N PHE A 54 -87.00 26.49 69.60
CA PHE A 54 -86.19 27.30 68.69
C PHE A 54 -84.70 26.97 68.82
N PHE A 55 -84.20 26.82 70.06
CA PHE A 55 -82.83 26.40 70.33
C PHE A 55 -82.55 24.99 69.76
N GLN A 56 -83.47 24.05 69.96
CA GLN A 56 -83.34 22.68 69.48
C GLN A 56 -83.45 22.56 67.96
N TRP A 57 -84.32 23.35 67.33
CA TRP A 57 -84.41 23.48 65.88
C TRP A 57 -83.13 24.08 65.30
N ARG A 58 -82.61 25.13 65.93
CA ARG A 58 -81.36 25.80 65.55
C ARG A 58 -80.14 24.86 65.66
N VAL A 59 -80.01 24.09 66.75
CA VAL A 59 -78.98 23.06 66.91
C VAL A 59 -79.15 21.92 65.88
N GLY A 60 -80.39 21.49 65.63
CA GLY A 60 -80.69 20.47 64.63
C GLY A 60 -80.29 20.91 63.21
N GLU A 61 -80.53 22.17 62.86
CA GLU A 61 -80.13 22.75 61.58
C GLU A 61 -78.60 22.93 61.49
N ALA A 62 -77.94 23.30 62.58
CA ALA A 62 -76.49 23.39 62.65
C ALA A 62 -75.80 22.03 62.46
N ILE A 63 -76.30 20.97 63.12
CA ILE A 63 -75.78 19.60 62.96
C ILE A 63 -75.99 19.10 61.53
N LYS A 64 -77.13 19.39 60.90
CA LYS A 64 -77.36 19.04 59.49
C LYS A 64 -76.34 19.69 58.57
N ARG A 65 -76.03 20.98 58.77
CA ARG A 65 -75.01 21.69 57.97
C ARG A 65 -73.62 21.11 58.19
N ALA A 66 -73.22 20.86 59.44
CA ALA A 66 -71.96 20.19 59.74
C ALA A 66 -71.88 18.79 59.08
N THR A 67 -72.96 18.01 59.15
CA THR A 67 -73.04 16.69 58.51
C THR A 67 -72.90 16.79 56.99
N GLU A 68 -73.52 17.81 56.37
CA GLU A 68 -73.44 18.04 54.94
C GLU A 68 -72.02 18.46 54.51
N VAL A 69 -71.35 19.33 55.26
CA VAL A 69 -69.94 19.70 55.00
C VAL A 69 -69.01 18.48 55.19
N CYS A 70 -69.21 17.67 56.22
CA CYS A 70 -68.46 16.42 56.38
C CYS A 70 -68.73 15.43 55.24
N ARG A 71 -69.96 15.35 54.72
CA ARG A 71 -70.29 14.52 53.55
C ARG A 71 -69.63 15.05 52.27
N GLN A 72 -69.56 16.37 52.10
CA GLN A 72 -68.86 17.01 50.99
C GLN A 72 -67.35 16.75 51.07
N GLY A 73 -66.73 16.91 52.25
CA GLY A 73 -65.34 16.53 52.48
C GLY A 73 -65.08 15.05 52.21
N ALA A 74 -65.98 14.16 52.66
CA ALA A 74 -65.89 12.72 52.35
C ALA A 74 -66.02 12.40 50.85
N SER A 75 -66.66 13.28 50.07
CA SER A 75 -66.74 13.18 48.60
C SER A 75 -65.57 13.84 47.87
N GLY A 76 -64.57 14.36 48.58
CA GLY A 76 -63.39 15.01 48.02
C GLY A 76 -63.55 16.50 47.70
N ARG A 77 -64.64 17.15 48.13
CA ARG A 77 -64.85 18.60 48.00
C ARG A 77 -64.45 19.30 49.28
N PHE A 78 -63.16 19.59 49.41
CA PHE A 78 -62.59 20.15 50.63
C PHE A 78 -62.73 21.65 50.74
N GLU A 79 -63.32 22.36 49.76
CA GLU A 79 -63.57 23.80 49.77
C GLU A 79 -64.83 24.19 50.57
N ALA A 80 -65.65 23.20 50.96
CA ALA A 80 -66.84 23.42 51.75
C ALA A 80 -66.47 24.02 53.12
N ARG A 81 -67.13 25.10 53.53
CA ARG A 81 -66.88 25.78 54.80
C ARG A 81 -68.17 26.08 55.54
N LEU A 82 -68.10 25.99 56.86
CA LEU A 82 -69.17 26.42 57.76
C LEU A 82 -69.01 27.92 58.04
N VAL A 83 -69.54 28.76 57.13
CA VAL A 83 -69.38 30.22 57.17
C VAL A 83 -70.63 30.89 57.76
N ARG A 84 -70.45 31.85 58.68
CA ARG A 84 -71.47 32.73 59.30
C ARG A 84 -72.55 32.02 60.13
N MET A 85 -72.24 31.70 61.37
CA MET A 85 -73.27 31.70 62.42
C MET A 85 -72.75 32.34 63.70
N ARG A 86 -73.55 33.23 64.30
CA ARG A 86 -73.43 33.63 65.71
C ARG A 86 -73.88 32.47 66.61
N GLU A 87 -73.35 31.26 66.39
CA GLU A 87 -73.47 30.15 67.35
C GLU A 87 -72.33 30.28 68.34
N SER A 88 -72.64 30.64 69.58
CA SER A 88 -71.70 30.60 70.70
C SER A 88 -71.86 29.28 71.46
N GLY A 89 -70.76 28.64 71.88
CA GLY A 89 -70.76 27.40 72.65
C GLY A 89 -70.23 26.20 71.85
N GLU A 90 -70.59 24.98 72.26
CA GLU A 90 -70.03 23.72 71.72
C GLU A 90 -70.27 23.50 70.21
N VAL A 91 -71.37 24.04 69.66
CA VAL A 91 -71.68 23.95 68.23
C VAL A 91 -70.74 24.81 67.39
N GLY A 92 -70.39 26.00 67.89
CA GLY A 92 -69.38 26.86 67.25
C GLY A 92 -68.00 26.19 67.27
N ALA A 93 -67.61 25.62 68.42
CA ALA A 93 -66.36 24.87 68.55
C ALA A 93 -66.30 23.64 67.62
N LEU A 94 -67.44 22.97 67.38
CA LEU A 94 -67.53 21.88 66.39
C LEU A 94 -67.33 22.40 64.96
N PHE A 95 -67.90 23.55 64.61
CA PHE A 95 -67.74 24.14 63.28
C PHE A 95 -66.29 24.58 63.03
N ASP A 96 -65.67 25.22 64.01
CA ASP A 96 -64.26 25.59 63.96
C ASP A 96 -63.38 24.34 63.85
N ALA A 97 -63.62 23.30 64.65
CA ALA A 97 -62.88 22.04 64.55
C ALA A 97 -63.05 21.31 63.19
N ILE A 98 -64.23 21.39 62.55
CA ILE A 98 -64.46 20.84 61.21
C ILE A 98 -63.72 21.69 60.15
N ASN A 99 -63.79 23.02 60.24
CA ASN A 99 -63.05 23.90 59.33
C ASN A 99 -61.53 23.73 59.48
N ASP A 100 -61.01 23.70 60.72
CA ASP A 100 -59.60 23.46 61.06
C ASP A 100 -59.10 22.08 60.58
N LEU A 101 -59.99 21.09 60.48
CA LEU A 101 -59.67 19.79 59.88
C LEU A 101 -59.64 19.85 58.35
N LEU A 102 -60.57 20.60 57.73
CA LEU A 102 -60.69 20.70 56.27
C LEU A 102 -59.62 21.61 55.65
N ASP A 103 -59.20 22.69 56.32
CA ASP A 103 -58.19 23.63 55.83
C ASP A 103 -56.85 22.99 55.44
N PRO A 104 -56.18 22.19 56.30
CA PRO A 104 -54.93 21.52 55.92
C PRO A 104 -55.15 20.40 54.89
N VAL A 105 -56.34 19.80 54.82
CA VAL A 105 -56.67 18.78 53.80
C VAL A 105 -56.81 19.43 52.43
N ASP A 106 -57.56 20.52 52.33
CA ASP A 106 -57.75 21.29 51.10
C ASP A 106 -56.42 21.86 50.59
N ALA A 107 -55.67 22.54 51.47
CA ALA A 107 -54.37 23.11 51.13
C ALA A 107 -53.37 22.04 50.67
N PHE A 108 -53.31 20.90 51.37
CA PHE A 108 -52.42 19.81 51.00
C PHE A 108 -52.79 19.19 49.65
N VAL A 109 -54.07 18.86 49.42
CA VAL A 109 -54.51 18.25 48.16
C VAL A 109 -54.24 19.19 46.99
N ARG A 110 -54.61 20.47 47.12
CA ARG A 110 -54.40 21.46 46.06
C ARG A 110 -52.92 21.65 45.72
N GLU A 111 -52.07 21.79 46.73
CA GLU A 111 -50.64 22.03 46.49
C GLU A 111 -49.89 20.76 46.08
N ALA A 112 -50.29 19.59 46.59
CA ALA A 112 -49.76 18.30 46.14
C ALA A 112 -50.11 18.05 44.67
N THR A 113 -51.36 18.25 44.26
CA THR A 113 -51.75 18.14 42.86
C THR A 113 -50.96 19.10 41.98
N ALA A 114 -50.84 20.37 42.37
CA ALA A 114 -50.13 21.34 41.56
C ALA A 114 -48.61 21.06 41.44
N SER A 115 -47.96 20.60 42.51
CA SER A 115 -46.55 20.18 42.48
C SER A 115 -46.36 18.91 41.65
N LEU A 116 -47.23 17.90 41.81
CA LEU A 116 -47.14 16.66 41.04
C LEU A 116 -47.47 16.86 39.55
N ASP A 117 -48.40 17.76 39.22
CA ASP A 117 -48.67 18.15 37.83
C ASP A 117 -47.48 18.87 37.19
N ALA A 118 -46.75 19.70 37.96
CA ALA A 118 -45.51 20.31 37.49
C ALA A 118 -44.42 19.25 37.26
N VAL A 119 -44.24 18.30 38.19
CA VAL A 119 -43.34 17.15 38.04
C VAL A 119 -43.71 16.32 36.80
N ALA A 120 -45.01 16.10 36.54
CA ALA A 120 -45.49 15.36 35.37
C ALA A 120 -45.17 16.07 34.04
N ARG A 121 -44.97 17.40 34.06
CA ARG A 121 -44.51 18.19 32.90
C ARG A 121 -42.99 18.37 32.84
N GLY A 122 -42.24 17.71 33.74
CA GLY A 122 -40.78 17.88 33.84
C GLY A 122 -40.32 19.15 34.57
N GLU A 123 -41.25 19.90 35.18
CA GLU A 123 -40.96 21.11 35.95
C GLU A 123 -40.76 20.77 37.44
N PHE A 124 -39.52 20.49 37.84
CA PHE A 124 -39.21 20.11 39.22
C PHE A 124 -38.98 21.29 40.18
N SER A 125 -39.04 22.53 39.69
CA SER A 125 -38.79 23.74 40.49
C SER A 125 -39.95 24.10 41.42
N ARG A 126 -41.15 23.53 41.20
CA ARG A 126 -42.33 23.77 42.02
C ARG A 126 -42.36 22.87 43.25
N CYS A 127 -41.94 23.43 44.39
CA CYS A 127 -42.06 22.78 45.70
C CYS A 127 -43.45 22.98 46.30
N LEU A 128 -43.93 21.95 46.98
CA LEU A 128 -45.11 21.99 47.82
C LEU A 128 -44.84 22.86 49.05
N VAL A 129 -45.74 23.81 49.33
CA VAL A 129 -45.61 24.75 50.46
C VAL A 129 -45.85 24.03 51.78
N GLU A 130 -44.83 24.00 52.65
CA GLU A 130 -44.89 23.32 53.94
C GLU A 130 -45.49 24.20 55.06
N THR A 131 -45.53 25.52 54.87
CA THR A 131 -45.99 26.48 55.87
C THR A 131 -47.48 26.32 56.17
N GLY A 132 -47.83 26.10 57.44
CA GLY A 132 -49.22 25.88 57.88
C GLY A 132 -49.66 24.41 57.87
N LEU A 133 -48.85 23.49 57.34
CA LEU A 133 -49.09 22.05 57.45
C LEU A 133 -48.43 21.51 58.73
N HIS A 134 -49.11 20.58 59.40
CA HIS A 134 -48.64 19.98 60.66
C HIS A 134 -48.77 18.46 60.65
N GLY A 135 -48.03 17.79 61.53
CA GLY A 135 -48.15 16.34 61.74
C GLY A 135 -47.90 15.51 60.47
N ALA A 136 -48.89 14.72 60.06
CA ALA A 136 -48.79 13.84 58.90
C ALA A 136 -48.68 14.61 57.57
N PHE A 137 -49.37 15.75 57.42
CA PHE A 137 -49.35 16.56 56.20
C PHE A 137 -47.97 17.17 55.93
N ALA A 138 -47.31 17.73 56.95
CA ALA A 138 -45.95 18.25 56.81
C ALA A 138 -44.94 17.17 56.40
N ARG A 139 -45.06 15.96 56.97
CA ARG A 139 -44.20 14.82 56.58
C ARG A 139 -44.43 14.39 55.13
N ALA A 140 -45.68 14.33 54.69
CA ALA A 140 -46.03 13.99 53.31
C ALA A 140 -45.53 15.07 52.33
N ALA A 141 -45.72 16.35 52.67
CA ALA A 141 -45.21 17.48 51.90
C ALA A 141 -43.68 17.43 51.74
N GLY A 142 -42.94 17.24 52.83
CA GLY A 142 -41.49 17.10 52.78
C GLY A 142 -41.04 15.86 52.01
N ALA A 143 -41.81 14.76 52.03
CA ALA A 143 -41.52 13.57 51.23
C ALA A 143 -41.71 13.84 49.73
N ILE A 144 -42.79 14.54 49.34
CA ILE A 144 -43.03 14.96 47.95
C ILE A 144 -41.89 15.88 47.48
N ASN A 145 -41.55 16.91 48.26
CA ASN A 145 -40.45 17.83 47.93
C ASN A 145 -39.11 17.11 47.75
N ARG A 146 -38.75 16.19 48.65
CA ARG A 146 -37.52 15.38 48.50
C ARG A 146 -37.57 14.50 47.25
N SER A 147 -38.70 13.87 46.95
CA SER A 147 -38.86 13.07 45.74
C SER A 147 -38.70 13.93 44.48
N SER A 148 -39.35 15.09 44.40
CA SER A 148 -39.21 16.04 43.28
C SER A 148 -37.77 16.51 43.11
N ALA A 149 -37.08 16.84 44.21
CA ALA A 149 -35.67 17.23 44.18
C ALA A 149 -34.74 16.07 43.73
N HIS A 150 -35.00 14.84 44.18
CA HIS A 150 -34.27 13.66 43.71
C HIS A 150 -34.51 13.39 42.22
N MET A 151 -35.75 13.55 41.74
CA MET A 151 -36.07 13.43 40.31
C MET A 151 -35.36 14.52 39.49
N ALA A 152 -35.35 15.77 39.96
CA ALA A 152 -34.62 16.87 39.33
C ALA A 152 -33.12 16.57 39.19
N ALA A 153 -32.49 16.14 40.28
CA ALA A 153 -31.07 15.80 40.28
C ALA A 153 -30.75 14.62 39.34
N ARG A 154 -31.67 13.64 39.24
CA ARG A 154 -31.54 12.52 38.30
C ARG A 154 -31.69 12.95 36.84
N MET A 155 -32.60 13.88 36.55
CA MET A 155 -32.78 14.41 35.20
C MET A 155 -31.52 15.14 34.72
N VAL A 156 -30.95 16.01 35.57
CA VAL A 156 -29.70 16.73 35.26
C VAL A 156 -28.51 15.77 35.07
N ASP A 157 -28.36 14.74 35.91
CA ASP A 157 -27.29 13.74 35.73
C ASP A 157 -27.51 12.90 34.45
N LEU A 158 -28.76 12.59 34.11
CA LEU A 158 -29.10 11.90 32.86
C LEU A 158 -28.75 12.76 31.64
N GLU A 159 -29.16 14.03 31.60
CA GLU A 159 -28.82 14.97 30.52
C GLU A 159 -27.30 15.07 30.33
N ARG A 160 -26.54 15.23 31.42
CA ARG A 160 -25.08 15.30 31.37
C ARG A 160 -24.46 14.02 30.83
N ARG A 161 -24.91 12.85 31.29
CA ARG A 161 -24.41 11.54 30.80
C ARG A 161 -24.77 11.30 29.35
N THR A 162 -25.97 11.69 28.93
CA THR A 162 -26.45 11.58 27.55
C THR A 162 -25.63 12.47 26.63
N ALA A 163 -25.31 13.70 27.05
CA ALA A 163 -24.42 14.60 26.30
C ALA A 163 -22.97 14.08 26.22
N ASP A 164 -22.41 13.52 27.30
CA ASP A 164 -21.08 12.90 27.26
C ASP A 164 -21.05 11.67 26.33
N PHE A 165 -22.09 10.84 26.39
CA PHE A 165 -22.27 9.69 25.52
C PHE A 165 -22.36 10.10 24.04
N GLU A 166 -23.15 11.13 23.72
CA GLU A 166 -23.26 11.73 22.39
C GLU A 166 -21.88 12.15 21.87
N ASN A 167 -21.18 13.00 22.62
CA ASN A 167 -19.88 13.52 22.20
C ASN A 167 -18.84 12.42 21.97
N ARG A 168 -18.76 11.44 22.89
CA ARG A 168 -17.80 10.34 22.78
C ARG A 168 -18.12 9.42 21.61
N THR A 169 -19.39 9.09 21.40
CA THR A 169 -19.80 8.19 20.31
C THR A 169 -19.64 8.86 18.95
N LEU A 170 -19.98 10.15 18.83
CA LEU A 170 -19.74 10.92 17.61
C LEU A 170 -18.23 11.07 17.31
N ALA A 171 -17.40 11.30 18.32
CA ALA A 171 -15.94 11.37 18.14
C ALA A 171 -15.35 10.04 17.63
N ILE A 172 -15.81 8.91 18.17
CA ILE A 172 -15.42 7.57 17.69
C ILE A 172 -15.87 7.37 16.25
N ALA A 173 -17.13 7.70 15.92
CA ALA A 173 -17.65 7.53 14.58
C ALA A 173 -16.90 8.37 13.54
N THR A 174 -16.54 9.62 13.88
CA THR A 174 -15.68 10.47 13.04
C THR A 174 -14.30 9.86 12.86
N THR A 175 -13.66 9.40 13.93
CA THR A 175 -12.34 8.76 13.86
C THR A 175 -12.35 7.51 12.95
N VAL A 176 -13.40 6.69 13.04
CA VAL A 176 -13.58 5.51 12.18
C VAL A 176 -13.80 5.92 10.72
N ALA A 177 -14.57 6.97 10.47
CA ALA A 177 -14.79 7.48 9.12
C ALA A 177 -13.51 8.04 8.48
N ASP A 178 -12.70 8.78 9.24
CA ASP A 178 -11.42 9.34 8.78
C ASP A 178 -10.39 8.23 8.51
N ALA A 179 -10.31 7.24 9.41
CA ALA A 179 -9.47 6.06 9.21
C ALA A 179 -9.89 5.26 7.96
N ALA A 180 -11.19 5.09 7.74
CA ALA A 180 -11.72 4.44 6.54
C ALA A 180 -11.38 5.24 5.26
N SER A 181 -11.49 6.57 5.29
CA SER A 181 -11.10 7.41 4.16
C SER A 181 -9.61 7.29 3.83
N SER A 182 -8.76 7.22 4.86
CA SER A 182 -7.31 7.05 4.69
C SER A 182 -6.98 5.68 4.11
N LEU A 183 -7.56 4.60 4.65
CA LEU A 183 -7.40 3.24 4.12
C LEU A 183 -7.84 3.13 2.66
N ARG A 184 -8.92 3.82 2.26
CA ARG A 184 -9.38 3.85 0.88
C ARG A 184 -8.36 4.53 -0.05
N ALA A 185 -7.79 5.65 0.38
CA ALA A 185 -6.74 6.34 -0.37
C ALA A 185 -5.48 5.48 -0.51
N ASP A 186 -5.03 4.87 0.58
CA ASP A 186 -3.87 3.98 0.58
C ASP A 186 -4.09 2.75 -0.32
N ALA A 187 -5.27 2.13 -0.25
CA ALA A 187 -5.63 1.01 -1.11
C ALA A 187 -5.67 1.41 -2.59
N ALA A 188 -6.21 2.59 -2.93
CA ALA A 188 -6.24 3.08 -4.30
C ALA A 188 -4.81 3.30 -4.84
N ASN A 189 -3.94 3.94 -4.06
CA ASN A 189 -2.53 4.13 -4.42
C ASN A 189 -1.80 2.80 -4.60
N LEU A 190 -2.10 1.81 -3.74
CA LEU A 190 -1.50 0.49 -3.81
C LEU A 190 -1.94 -0.28 -5.06
N ALA A 191 -3.21 -0.14 -5.47
CA ALA A 191 -3.72 -0.72 -6.72
C ALA A 191 -3.05 -0.08 -7.95
N GLU A 192 -2.98 1.26 -8.01
CA GLU A 192 -2.30 1.99 -9.09
C GLU A 192 -0.81 1.61 -9.19
N SER A 193 -0.10 1.57 -8.06
CA SER A 193 1.31 1.15 -8.03
C SER A 193 1.50 -0.30 -8.47
N SER A 194 0.54 -1.18 -8.18
CA SER A 194 0.59 -2.58 -8.60
C SER A 194 0.36 -2.70 -10.11
N GLU A 195 -0.58 -1.94 -10.68
CA GLU A 195 -0.79 -1.85 -12.13
C GLU A 195 0.46 -1.36 -12.86
N GLY A 196 1.09 -0.29 -12.36
CA GLY A 196 2.35 0.21 -12.89
C GLY A 196 3.48 -0.82 -12.80
N THR A 197 3.53 -1.61 -11.72
CA THR A 197 4.49 -2.72 -11.58
C THR A 197 4.26 -3.81 -12.63
N VAL A 198 3.00 -4.18 -12.90
CA VAL A 198 2.66 -5.17 -13.94
C VAL A 198 3.10 -4.70 -15.34
N ALA A 199 2.93 -3.41 -15.65
CA ALA A 199 3.39 -2.84 -16.91
C ALA A 199 4.93 -2.92 -17.05
N ILE A 200 5.67 -2.53 -16.02
CA ILE A 200 7.14 -2.61 -15.99
C ILE A 200 7.61 -4.07 -16.16
N VAL A 201 6.95 -5.00 -15.47
CA VAL A 201 7.21 -6.44 -15.60
C VAL A 201 7.05 -6.91 -17.05
N SER A 202 6.00 -6.48 -17.74
CA SER A 202 5.77 -6.83 -19.15
C SER A 202 6.93 -6.35 -20.04
N ASP A 203 7.36 -5.10 -19.86
CA ASP A 203 8.46 -4.49 -20.63
C ASP A 203 9.79 -5.21 -20.39
N VAL A 204 10.11 -5.51 -19.13
CA VAL A 204 11.32 -6.27 -18.78
C VAL A 204 11.26 -7.68 -19.35
N GLY A 205 10.09 -8.34 -19.32
CA GLY A 205 9.90 -9.64 -19.94
C GLY A 205 10.13 -9.61 -21.47
N ALA A 206 9.68 -8.56 -22.15
CA ALA A 206 9.95 -8.36 -23.58
C ALA A 206 11.43 -8.10 -23.87
N ALA A 207 12.08 -7.25 -23.08
CA ALA A 207 13.51 -6.97 -23.18
C ALA A 207 14.37 -8.21 -22.94
N GLY A 208 13.99 -9.06 -21.96
CA GLY A 208 14.66 -10.33 -21.69
C GLY A 208 14.60 -11.27 -22.90
N ARG A 209 13.41 -11.48 -23.49
CA ARG A 209 13.26 -12.30 -24.70
C ARG A 209 14.06 -11.76 -25.89
N ALA A 210 14.03 -10.44 -26.11
CA ALA A 210 14.80 -9.81 -27.16
C ALA A 210 16.32 -10.01 -26.96
N THR A 211 16.78 -9.95 -25.71
CA THR A 211 18.18 -10.23 -25.36
C THR A 211 18.56 -11.66 -25.70
N SER A 212 17.74 -12.65 -25.30
CA SER A 212 18.00 -14.06 -25.64
C SER A 212 18.07 -14.29 -27.15
N ASP A 213 17.22 -13.63 -27.95
CA ASP A 213 17.27 -13.71 -29.41
C ASP A 213 18.50 -13.04 -30.03
N VAL A 214 18.96 -11.91 -29.47
CA VAL A 214 20.22 -11.27 -29.89
C VAL A 214 21.39 -12.20 -29.60
N VAL A 215 21.44 -12.78 -28.41
CA VAL A 215 22.54 -13.67 -28.01
C VAL A 215 22.56 -14.94 -28.86
N ARG A 216 21.41 -15.54 -29.16
CA ARG A 216 21.32 -16.70 -30.05
C ARG A 216 21.91 -16.42 -31.44
N ARG A 217 21.59 -15.27 -32.03
CA ARG A 217 22.18 -14.83 -33.31
C ARG A 217 23.68 -14.56 -33.20
N ALA A 218 24.13 -14.01 -32.07
CA ALA A 218 25.56 -13.81 -31.81
C ALA A 218 26.31 -15.15 -31.71
N LEU A 219 25.72 -16.17 -31.07
CA LEU A 219 26.28 -17.53 -31.00
C LEU A 219 26.36 -18.17 -32.40
N GLU A 220 25.32 -18.04 -33.23
CA GLU A 220 25.35 -18.49 -34.63
C GLU A 220 26.50 -17.84 -35.41
N THR A 221 26.71 -16.53 -35.21
CA THR A 221 27.81 -15.79 -35.83
C THR A 221 29.18 -16.24 -35.31
N LEU A 222 29.31 -16.52 -34.02
CA LEU A 222 30.54 -17.04 -33.42
C LEU A 222 30.88 -18.44 -33.93
N SER A 223 29.89 -19.32 -34.10
CA SER A 223 30.11 -20.63 -34.71
C SER A 223 30.66 -20.51 -36.13
N ALA A 224 30.06 -19.66 -36.96
CA ALA A 224 30.57 -19.39 -38.30
C ALA A 224 32.00 -18.79 -38.28
N PHE A 225 32.31 -17.93 -37.32
CA PHE A 225 33.64 -17.36 -37.17
C PHE A 225 34.67 -18.41 -36.69
N ALA A 226 34.29 -19.33 -35.80
CA ALA A 226 35.15 -20.42 -35.34
C ALA A 226 35.52 -21.39 -36.48
N GLU A 227 34.58 -21.66 -37.40
CA GLU A 227 34.87 -22.40 -38.63
C GLU A 227 35.91 -21.68 -39.50
N ARG A 228 35.78 -20.35 -39.65
CA ARG A 228 36.75 -19.54 -40.41
C ARG A 228 38.14 -19.57 -39.79
N VAL A 229 38.25 -19.47 -38.46
CA VAL A 229 39.55 -19.58 -37.77
C VAL A 229 40.18 -20.95 -38.02
N THR A 230 39.40 -22.03 -37.92
CA THR A 230 39.88 -23.40 -38.18
C THR A 230 40.36 -23.56 -39.63
N GLU A 231 39.68 -22.93 -40.59
CA GLU A 231 40.10 -22.95 -41.99
C GLU A 231 41.40 -22.17 -42.24
N VAL A 232 41.59 -21.02 -41.58
CA VAL A 232 42.84 -20.25 -41.64
C VAL A 232 43.99 -21.02 -40.97
N GLU A 233 43.74 -21.73 -39.86
CA GLU A 233 44.73 -22.64 -39.25
C GLU A 233 45.16 -23.72 -40.26
N ARG A 234 44.20 -24.35 -40.95
CA ARG A 234 44.49 -25.36 -42.00
C ARG A 234 45.30 -24.77 -43.15
N HIS A 235 44.92 -23.60 -43.65
CA HIS A 235 45.65 -22.90 -44.71
C HIS A 235 47.08 -22.52 -44.29
N SER A 236 47.28 -22.12 -43.04
CA SER A 236 48.60 -21.81 -42.48
C SER A 236 49.48 -23.06 -42.43
N ALA A 237 48.92 -24.21 -42.03
CA ALA A 237 49.64 -25.48 -42.01
C ALA A 237 50.05 -25.95 -43.42
N VAL A 238 49.16 -25.83 -44.40
CA VAL A 238 49.47 -26.14 -45.80
C VAL A 238 50.55 -25.21 -46.35
N SER A 239 50.47 -23.91 -46.02
CA SER A 239 51.46 -22.92 -46.44
C SER A 239 52.84 -23.20 -45.84
N ALA A 240 52.91 -23.56 -44.56
CA ALA A 240 54.16 -23.95 -43.91
C ALA A 240 54.79 -25.18 -44.57
N ALA A 241 53.99 -26.20 -44.92
CA ALA A 241 54.48 -27.37 -45.64
C ALA A 241 54.99 -27.03 -47.05
N GLN A 242 54.32 -26.11 -47.76
CA GLN A 242 54.76 -25.62 -49.07
C GLN A 242 56.07 -24.83 -48.95
N ILE A 243 56.18 -23.93 -47.97
CA ILE A 243 57.39 -23.16 -47.67
C ILE A 243 58.58 -24.10 -47.41
N ALA A 244 58.41 -25.13 -46.58
CA ALA A 244 59.46 -26.10 -46.30
C ALA A 244 59.95 -26.82 -47.58
N ARG A 245 59.03 -27.20 -48.48
CA ARG A 245 59.38 -27.78 -49.79
C ARG A 245 60.14 -26.80 -50.67
N THR A 246 59.70 -25.55 -50.74
CA THR A 246 60.37 -24.51 -51.54
C THR A 246 61.79 -24.22 -51.02
N VAL A 247 62.00 -24.18 -49.71
CA VAL A 247 63.35 -24.02 -49.13
C VAL A 247 64.25 -25.20 -49.50
N ALA A 248 63.75 -26.43 -49.41
CA ALA A 248 64.52 -27.62 -49.79
C ALA A 248 64.94 -27.58 -51.27
N GLN A 249 64.00 -27.24 -52.16
CA GLN A 249 64.27 -27.12 -53.59
C GLN A 249 65.26 -25.98 -53.91
N ALA A 250 65.14 -24.83 -53.22
CA ALA A 250 66.06 -23.72 -53.38
C ALA A 250 67.49 -24.09 -52.94
N ARG A 251 67.64 -24.81 -51.81
CA ARG A 251 68.94 -25.33 -51.35
C ARG A 251 69.55 -26.32 -52.33
N GLU A 252 68.77 -27.24 -52.86
CA GLU A 252 69.26 -28.19 -53.88
C GLU A 252 69.73 -27.44 -55.15
N THR A 253 69.01 -26.38 -55.54
CA THR A 253 69.41 -25.54 -56.69
C THR A 253 70.70 -24.78 -56.40
N ASP A 254 70.87 -24.25 -55.17
CA ASP A 254 72.10 -23.59 -54.72
C ASP A 254 73.32 -24.54 -54.78
N GLU A 255 73.16 -25.78 -54.30
CA GLU A 255 74.20 -26.82 -54.35
C GLU A 255 74.59 -27.17 -55.80
N ARG A 256 73.62 -27.28 -56.70
CA ARG A 256 73.86 -27.52 -58.14
C ARG A 256 74.60 -26.35 -58.78
N MET A 257 74.25 -25.11 -58.43
CA MET A 257 74.95 -23.91 -58.93
C MET A 257 76.38 -23.80 -58.40
N ASN A 258 76.60 -24.12 -57.12
CA ASN A 258 77.96 -24.18 -56.55
C ASN A 258 78.82 -25.27 -57.22
N THR A 259 78.21 -26.40 -57.57
CA THR A 259 78.88 -27.46 -58.36
C THR A 259 79.24 -26.96 -59.76
N LEU A 260 78.34 -26.22 -60.42
CA LEU A 260 78.60 -25.62 -61.74
C LEU A 260 79.71 -24.56 -61.67
N ALA A 261 79.72 -23.72 -60.63
CA ALA A 261 80.77 -22.74 -60.39
C ALA A 261 82.14 -23.42 -60.22
N THR A 262 82.19 -24.51 -59.45
CA THR A 262 83.40 -25.32 -59.27
C THR A 262 83.86 -25.95 -60.58
N ALA A 263 82.93 -26.47 -61.39
CA ALA A 263 83.24 -27.03 -62.70
C ALA A 263 83.79 -25.96 -63.66
N ALA A 264 83.21 -24.76 -63.67
CA ALA A 264 83.69 -23.64 -64.48
C ALA A 264 85.11 -23.20 -64.07
N HIS A 265 85.44 -23.19 -62.78
CA HIS A 265 86.82 -22.95 -62.32
C HIS A 265 87.79 -24.02 -62.80
N ARG A 266 87.42 -25.30 -62.75
CA ARG A 266 88.27 -26.39 -63.27
C ARG A 266 88.50 -26.29 -64.78
N ILE A 267 87.52 -25.80 -65.54
CA ILE A 267 87.68 -25.55 -66.97
C ILE A 267 88.70 -24.42 -67.19
N ASP A 268 88.63 -23.35 -66.40
CA ASP A 268 89.59 -22.24 -66.44
C ASP A 268 91.03 -22.73 -66.22
N ASP A 269 91.25 -23.58 -65.19
CA ASP A 269 92.55 -24.23 -64.94
C ASP A 269 93.08 -25.02 -66.16
N VAL A 270 92.20 -25.75 -66.85
CA VAL A 270 92.55 -26.52 -68.04
C VAL A 270 92.89 -25.60 -69.21
N ILE A 271 92.15 -24.50 -69.40
CA ILE A 271 92.42 -23.53 -70.47
C ILE A 271 93.80 -22.90 -70.29
N VAL A 272 94.20 -22.57 -69.06
CA VAL A 272 95.54 -22.05 -68.76
C VAL A 272 96.64 -23.03 -69.19
N VAL A 273 96.44 -24.33 -68.98
CA VAL A 273 97.37 -25.38 -69.44
C VAL A 273 97.40 -25.44 -70.97
N ILE A 274 96.24 -25.41 -71.65
CA ILE A 274 96.18 -25.43 -73.11
C ILE A 274 96.85 -24.20 -73.71
N GLU A 275 96.62 -23.02 -73.16
CA GLU A 275 97.26 -21.77 -73.60
C GLU A 275 98.79 -21.86 -73.44
N THR A 276 99.26 -22.44 -72.32
CA THR A 276 100.68 -22.70 -72.08
C THR A 276 101.27 -23.66 -73.11
N VAL A 277 100.58 -24.77 -73.41
CA VAL A 277 100.98 -25.73 -74.44
C VAL A 277 100.99 -25.10 -75.83
N ALA A 278 100.00 -24.28 -76.17
CA ALA A 278 99.93 -23.56 -77.45
C ALA A 278 101.09 -22.57 -77.59
N LYS A 279 101.41 -21.80 -76.54
CA LYS A 279 102.59 -20.91 -76.51
C LYS A 279 103.89 -21.68 -76.67
N GLN A 280 104.07 -22.79 -75.96
CA GLN A 280 105.25 -23.66 -76.10
C GLN A 280 105.36 -24.25 -77.50
N THR A 281 104.24 -24.72 -78.07
CA THR A 281 104.18 -25.29 -79.43
C THR A 281 104.51 -24.24 -80.48
N ASN A 282 104.00 -23.01 -80.34
CA ASN A 282 104.34 -21.89 -81.20
C ASN A 282 105.84 -21.56 -81.14
N LEU A 283 106.44 -21.59 -79.95
CA LEU A 283 107.87 -21.35 -79.75
C LEU A 283 108.73 -22.47 -80.35
N LEU A 284 108.33 -23.73 -80.17
CA LEU A 284 108.98 -24.89 -80.81
C LEU A 284 108.88 -24.82 -82.35
N ALA A 285 107.70 -24.47 -82.88
CA ALA A 285 107.48 -24.31 -84.31
C ALA A 285 108.29 -23.14 -84.89
N LEU A 286 108.43 -22.04 -84.14
CA LEU A 286 109.30 -20.93 -84.51
C LEU A 286 110.76 -21.36 -84.59
N ASN A 287 111.26 -22.08 -83.57
CA ASN A 287 112.61 -22.64 -83.57
C ASN A 287 112.83 -23.60 -84.74
N ALA A 288 111.85 -24.46 -85.04
CA ALA A 288 111.90 -25.37 -86.18
C ALA A 288 111.90 -24.62 -87.53
N THR A 289 111.16 -23.51 -87.64
CA THR A 289 111.15 -22.64 -88.82
C THR A 289 112.52 -21.99 -89.04
N ILE A 290 113.16 -21.52 -87.96
CA ILE A 290 114.51 -20.95 -87.99
C ILE A 290 115.53 -21.99 -88.46
N GLU A 291 115.49 -23.20 -87.90
CA GLU A 291 116.44 -24.26 -88.26
C GLU A 291 116.20 -24.80 -89.68
N ALA A 292 114.94 -24.87 -90.13
CA ALA A 292 114.59 -25.19 -91.51
C ALA A 292 115.11 -24.14 -92.50
N ALA A 293 115.06 -22.85 -92.16
CA ALA A 293 115.67 -21.78 -92.95
C ALA A 293 117.21 -21.90 -92.98
N ARG A 294 117.81 -22.38 -91.90
CA ARG A 294 119.26 -22.60 -91.76
C ARG A 294 119.77 -23.77 -92.62
N ALA A 295 118.94 -24.79 -92.84
CA ALA A 295 119.23 -25.94 -93.69
C ALA A 295 119.11 -25.67 -95.20
N GLY A 296 118.68 -24.46 -95.62
CA GLY A 296 118.60 -24.05 -97.02
C GLY A 296 117.59 -24.88 -97.84
N GLU A 297 117.95 -25.29 -99.06
CA GLU A 297 117.07 -26.04 -99.96
C GLU A 297 116.61 -27.40 -99.37
N ALA A 298 117.44 -28.05 -98.54
CA ALA A 298 117.10 -29.31 -97.89
C ALA A 298 116.02 -29.17 -96.80
N GLY A 299 115.81 -27.96 -96.27
CA GLY A 299 114.86 -27.66 -95.19
C GLY A 299 113.47 -27.22 -95.64
N LYS A 300 113.22 -27.03 -96.95
CA LYS A 300 111.96 -26.47 -97.47
C LYS A 300 110.70 -27.24 -97.02
N GLY A 301 110.73 -28.57 -97.06
CA GLY A 301 109.60 -29.39 -96.59
C GLY A 301 109.35 -29.25 -95.09
N PHE A 302 110.43 -29.11 -94.30
CA PHE A 302 110.38 -28.92 -92.85
C PHE A 302 109.87 -27.51 -92.49
N ALA A 303 110.22 -26.49 -93.28
CA ALA A 303 109.75 -25.13 -93.11
C ALA A 303 108.23 -25.00 -93.30
N VAL A 304 107.65 -25.74 -94.27
CA VAL A 304 106.19 -25.77 -94.49
C VAL A 304 105.48 -26.40 -93.28
N VAL A 305 105.98 -27.54 -92.78
CA VAL A 305 105.41 -28.19 -91.59
C VAL A 305 105.53 -27.29 -90.35
N ALA A 306 106.69 -26.66 -90.13
CA ALA A 306 106.89 -25.75 -89.01
C ALA A 306 105.98 -24.52 -89.10
N GLY A 307 105.76 -23.97 -90.30
CA GLY A 307 104.79 -22.89 -90.54
C GLY A 307 103.34 -23.31 -90.23
N GLU A 308 102.94 -24.52 -90.63
CA GLU A 308 101.61 -25.06 -90.35
C GLU A 308 101.40 -25.32 -88.85
N VAL A 309 102.40 -25.86 -88.14
CA VAL A 309 102.36 -26.04 -86.68
C VAL A 309 102.28 -24.69 -85.96
N LYS A 310 103.02 -23.68 -86.43
CA LYS A 310 102.96 -22.30 -85.91
C LYS A 310 101.56 -21.70 -86.08
N HIS A 311 100.98 -21.86 -87.27
CA HIS A 311 99.63 -21.38 -87.57
C HIS A 311 98.57 -22.10 -86.70
N LEU A 312 98.68 -23.42 -86.55
CA LEU A 312 97.80 -24.20 -85.70
C LEU A 312 97.90 -23.75 -84.22
N ALA A 313 99.12 -23.53 -83.71
CA ALA A 313 99.32 -23.05 -82.35
C ALA A 313 98.72 -21.66 -82.10
N ASN A 314 98.84 -20.72 -83.06
CA ASN A 314 98.18 -19.42 -82.97
C ASN A 314 96.65 -19.54 -82.99
N ARG A 315 96.09 -20.37 -83.87
CA ARG A 315 94.65 -20.66 -83.89
C ARG A 315 94.16 -21.29 -82.59
N THR A 316 94.96 -22.18 -81.98
CA THR A 316 94.66 -22.74 -80.67
C THR A 316 94.64 -21.64 -79.60
N ALA A 317 95.60 -20.71 -79.60
CA ALA A 317 95.65 -19.59 -78.65
C ALA A 317 94.43 -18.65 -78.78
N GLU A 318 94.05 -18.30 -80.01
CA GLU A 318 92.84 -17.49 -80.27
C GLU A 318 91.58 -18.21 -79.79
N ALA A 319 91.42 -19.50 -80.14
CA ALA A 319 90.28 -20.31 -79.70
C ALA A 319 90.23 -20.42 -78.17
N THR A 320 91.36 -20.61 -77.48
CA THR A 320 91.39 -20.60 -76.01
C THR A 320 90.95 -19.26 -75.43
N GLY A 321 91.32 -18.13 -76.04
CA GLY A 321 90.90 -16.80 -75.58
C GLY A 321 89.41 -16.53 -75.76
N GLU A 322 88.77 -17.10 -76.79
CA GLU A 322 87.31 -17.12 -76.92
C GLU A 322 86.66 -17.97 -75.82
N ILE A 323 87.16 -19.18 -75.59
CA ILE A 323 86.63 -20.07 -74.54
C ILE A 323 86.79 -19.42 -73.16
N THR A 324 87.91 -18.76 -72.85
CA THR A 324 88.09 -18.03 -71.58
C THR A 324 87.00 -16.98 -71.37
N ARG A 325 86.64 -16.22 -72.41
CA ARG A 325 85.55 -15.23 -72.32
C ARG A 325 84.20 -15.90 -72.04
N GLU A 326 83.88 -16.99 -72.74
CA GLU A 326 82.64 -17.74 -72.51
C GLU A 326 82.57 -18.34 -71.09
N VAL A 327 83.69 -18.88 -70.59
CA VAL A 327 83.78 -19.40 -69.21
C VAL A 327 83.61 -18.27 -68.18
N ALA A 328 84.20 -17.10 -68.40
CA ALA A 328 84.00 -15.94 -67.53
C ALA A 328 82.53 -15.48 -67.52
N HIS A 329 81.86 -15.44 -68.68
CA HIS A 329 80.43 -15.17 -68.78
C HIS A 329 79.59 -16.22 -68.03
N MET A 330 79.93 -17.51 -68.15
CA MET A 330 79.29 -18.59 -67.39
C MET A 330 79.48 -18.43 -65.87
N GLN A 331 80.68 -18.10 -65.41
CA GLN A 331 80.97 -17.87 -63.99
C GLN A 331 80.14 -16.70 -63.44
N GLN A 332 80.09 -15.58 -64.18
CA GLN A 332 79.32 -14.41 -63.80
C GLN A 332 77.80 -14.71 -63.73
N ALA A 333 77.27 -15.43 -64.72
CA ALA A 333 75.87 -15.87 -64.71
C ALA A 333 75.57 -16.83 -63.55
N THR A 334 76.50 -17.74 -63.23
CA THR A 334 76.36 -18.68 -62.10
C THR A 334 76.38 -17.93 -60.76
N ALA A 335 77.28 -16.97 -60.57
CA ALA A 335 77.35 -16.16 -59.36
C ALA A 335 76.07 -15.30 -59.16
N ALA A 336 75.54 -14.74 -60.25
CA ALA A 336 74.26 -14.02 -60.21
C ALA A 336 73.10 -14.96 -59.84
N ALA A 337 73.08 -16.18 -60.37
CA ALA A 337 72.07 -17.19 -60.03
C ALA A 337 72.15 -17.60 -58.54
N VAL A 338 73.34 -17.85 -57.99
CA VAL A 338 73.54 -18.14 -56.56
C VAL A 338 73.00 -17.00 -55.69
N THR A 339 73.33 -15.75 -56.03
CA THR A 339 72.85 -14.58 -55.29
C THR A 339 71.32 -14.48 -55.31
N ALA A 340 70.69 -14.73 -56.47
CA ALA A 340 69.24 -14.73 -56.60
C ALA A 340 68.59 -15.86 -55.77
N ILE A 341 69.18 -17.06 -55.75
CA ILE A 341 68.69 -18.20 -54.96
C ILE A 341 68.78 -17.90 -53.46
N GLN A 342 69.89 -17.31 -52.99
CA GLN A 342 70.02 -16.88 -51.59
C GLN A 342 68.96 -15.84 -51.20
N GLY A 343 68.67 -14.90 -52.11
CA GLY A 343 67.56 -13.95 -51.94
C GLY A 343 66.19 -14.64 -51.80
N ILE A 344 65.93 -15.67 -52.60
CA ILE A 344 64.71 -16.49 -52.49
C ILE A 344 64.66 -17.22 -51.15
N ILE A 345 65.76 -17.82 -50.68
CA ILE A 345 65.82 -18.50 -49.38
C ILE A 345 65.51 -17.54 -48.23
N ALA A 346 66.07 -16.33 -48.25
CA ALA A 346 65.80 -15.31 -47.23
C ALA A 346 64.33 -14.87 -47.25
N MET A 347 63.77 -14.61 -48.43
CA MET A 347 62.35 -14.23 -48.58
C MET A 347 61.41 -15.33 -48.08
N VAL A 348 61.69 -16.58 -48.43
CA VAL A 348 60.90 -17.74 -47.98
C VAL A 348 61.04 -17.96 -46.47
N GLY A 349 62.22 -17.70 -45.88
CA GLY A 349 62.41 -17.70 -44.43
C GLY A 349 61.53 -16.66 -43.72
N SER A 350 61.39 -15.46 -44.30
CA SER A 350 60.46 -14.44 -43.79
C SER A 350 59.00 -14.89 -43.89
N LEU A 351 58.63 -15.62 -44.95
CA LEU A 351 57.28 -16.19 -45.11
C LEU A 351 56.99 -17.27 -44.05
N ASP A 352 57.98 -18.11 -43.69
CA ASP A 352 57.84 -19.10 -42.61
C ASP A 352 57.57 -18.41 -41.26
N GLY A 353 58.29 -17.32 -40.97
CA GLY A 353 58.07 -16.51 -39.78
C GLY A 353 56.66 -15.93 -39.71
N LEU A 354 56.16 -15.38 -40.83
CA LEU A 354 54.81 -14.85 -40.92
C LEU A 354 53.76 -15.94 -40.72
N ALA A 355 53.91 -17.10 -41.35
CA ALA A 355 52.98 -18.24 -41.21
C ALA A 355 52.88 -18.73 -39.75
N LYS A 356 54.01 -18.78 -39.03
CA LYS A 356 54.05 -19.12 -37.59
C LYS A 356 53.37 -18.07 -36.72
N SER A 357 53.54 -16.78 -37.04
CA SER A 357 52.83 -15.69 -36.34
C SER A 357 51.33 -15.83 -36.53
N THR A 358 50.85 -15.98 -37.76
CA THR A 358 49.43 -16.20 -38.08
C THR A 358 48.87 -17.41 -37.34
N ALA A 359 49.58 -18.54 -37.32
CA ALA A 359 49.13 -19.74 -36.59
C ALA A 359 49.03 -19.50 -35.07
N THR A 360 49.87 -18.63 -34.51
CA THR A 360 49.80 -18.26 -33.09
C THR A 360 48.63 -17.35 -32.81
N GLU A 361 48.41 -16.33 -33.65
CA GLU A 361 47.27 -15.42 -33.56
C GLU A 361 45.93 -16.17 -33.70
N MET A 362 45.84 -17.16 -34.61
CA MET A 362 44.64 -17.97 -34.77
C MET A 362 44.31 -18.78 -33.51
N ARG A 363 45.31 -19.31 -32.81
CA ARG A 363 45.11 -20.02 -31.53
C ARG A 363 44.54 -19.08 -30.47
N THR A 364 45.10 -17.88 -30.35
CA THR A 364 44.60 -16.85 -29.43
C THR A 364 43.17 -16.42 -29.79
N GLN A 365 42.87 -16.25 -31.08
CA GLN A 365 41.50 -15.97 -31.52
C GLN A 365 40.54 -17.10 -31.13
N LYS A 366 40.93 -18.36 -31.31
CA LYS A 366 40.12 -19.53 -30.92
C LYS A 366 39.81 -19.56 -29.43
N GLU A 367 40.80 -19.29 -28.58
CA GLU A 367 40.62 -19.15 -27.13
C GLU A 367 39.66 -18.00 -26.80
N GLY A 368 39.83 -16.85 -27.46
CA GLY A 368 38.93 -15.70 -27.32
C GLY A 368 37.49 -16.02 -27.71
N LEU A 369 37.27 -16.77 -28.80
CA LEU A 369 35.93 -17.18 -29.22
C LEU A 369 35.25 -18.10 -28.20
N ASN A 370 35.99 -19.05 -27.64
CA ASN A 370 35.47 -19.92 -26.59
C ASN A 370 35.07 -19.09 -25.36
N HIS A 371 35.90 -18.12 -24.98
CA HIS A 371 35.58 -17.22 -23.88
C HIS A 371 34.32 -16.38 -24.15
N VAL A 372 34.19 -15.77 -25.33
CA VAL A 372 33.00 -15.01 -25.71
C VAL A 372 31.76 -15.91 -25.75
N SER A 373 31.88 -17.14 -26.24
CA SER A 373 30.78 -18.12 -26.24
C SER A 373 30.28 -18.42 -24.82
N THR A 374 31.19 -18.63 -23.87
CA THR A 374 30.83 -18.81 -22.45
C THR A 374 30.15 -17.56 -21.88
N MET A 375 30.69 -16.36 -22.11
CA MET A 375 30.06 -15.13 -21.61
C MET A 375 28.64 -14.94 -22.17
N LEU A 376 28.41 -15.29 -23.43
CA LEU A 376 27.09 -15.22 -24.05
C LEU A 376 26.13 -16.26 -23.45
N ALA A 377 26.60 -17.48 -23.18
CA ALA A 377 25.78 -18.49 -22.50
C ALA A 377 25.35 -18.01 -21.09
N ASP A 378 26.26 -17.39 -20.34
CA ASP A 378 25.96 -16.80 -19.04
C ASP A 378 24.96 -15.64 -19.15
N ALA A 379 25.08 -14.82 -20.19
CA ALA A 379 24.15 -13.73 -20.46
C ALA A 379 22.72 -14.24 -20.73
N VAL A 380 22.56 -15.35 -21.47
CA VAL A 380 21.24 -15.99 -21.68
C VAL A 380 20.68 -16.52 -20.37
N SER A 381 21.48 -17.25 -19.60
CA SER A 381 21.06 -17.77 -18.28
C SER A 381 20.60 -16.65 -17.33
N THR A 382 21.31 -15.52 -17.35
CA THR A 382 20.96 -14.33 -16.58
C THR A 382 19.65 -13.72 -17.07
N ALA A 383 19.47 -13.59 -18.39
CA ALA A 383 18.23 -13.08 -18.98
C ALA A 383 17.03 -13.97 -18.63
N ASP A 384 17.17 -15.29 -18.74
CA ASP A 384 16.11 -16.25 -18.38
C ASP A 384 15.76 -16.18 -16.89
N THR A 385 16.77 -16.07 -16.03
CA THR A 385 16.57 -15.89 -14.58
C THR A 385 15.81 -14.60 -14.29
N ALA A 386 16.18 -13.49 -14.94
CA ALA A 386 15.50 -12.21 -14.80
C ALA A 386 14.03 -12.31 -15.26
N VAL A 387 13.75 -12.94 -16.39
CA VAL A 387 12.37 -13.17 -16.88
C VAL A 387 11.56 -14.00 -15.89
N SER A 388 12.14 -15.03 -15.30
CA SER A 388 11.48 -15.87 -14.29
C SER A 388 11.17 -15.10 -13.00
N GLN A 389 12.14 -14.33 -12.49
CA GLN A 389 11.95 -13.49 -11.30
C GLN A 389 10.86 -12.43 -11.52
N VAL A 390 10.85 -11.82 -12.70
CA VAL A 390 9.87 -10.81 -13.09
C VAL A 390 8.45 -11.40 -13.16
N SER A 391 8.29 -12.65 -13.62
CA SER A 391 7.01 -13.37 -13.55
C SER A 391 6.48 -13.47 -12.10
N GLY A 392 7.36 -13.79 -11.15
CA GLY A 392 7.03 -13.82 -9.73
C GLY A 392 6.60 -12.45 -9.18
N ILE A 393 7.26 -11.38 -9.62
CA ILE A 393 6.88 -9.99 -9.27
C ILE A 393 5.50 -9.64 -9.83
N ALA A 394 5.18 -10.04 -11.07
CA ALA A 394 3.85 -9.84 -11.67
C ALA A 394 2.75 -10.48 -10.82
N MET A 395 2.97 -11.73 -10.39
CA MET A 395 2.03 -12.44 -9.53
C MET A 395 1.84 -11.74 -8.18
N ALA A 396 2.93 -11.27 -7.56
CA ALA A 396 2.87 -10.54 -6.30
C ALA A 396 2.16 -9.19 -6.44
N ALA A 397 2.36 -8.47 -7.55
CA ALA A 397 1.66 -7.24 -7.85
C ALA A 397 0.15 -7.48 -8.04
N SER A 398 -0.24 -8.52 -8.78
CA SER A 398 -1.66 -8.89 -8.93
C SER A 398 -2.31 -9.32 -7.61
N ASP A 399 -1.58 -10.04 -6.75
CA ASP A 399 -2.07 -10.37 -5.40
C ASP A 399 -2.25 -9.12 -4.52
N THR A 400 -1.35 -8.15 -4.68
CA THR A 400 -1.40 -6.86 -3.99
C THR A 400 -2.60 -6.03 -4.44
N GLU A 401 -2.86 -5.96 -5.76
CA GLU A 401 -4.06 -5.31 -6.33
C GLU A 401 -5.35 -5.93 -5.78
N ARG A 402 -5.44 -7.27 -5.75
CA ARG A 402 -6.59 -7.98 -5.19
C ARG A 402 -6.80 -7.68 -3.71
N LYS A 403 -5.72 -7.65 -2.92
CA LYS A 403 -5.76 -7.30 -1.50
C LYS A 403 -6.15 -5.84 -1.28
N ALA A 404 -5.63 -4.93 -2.10
CA ALA A 404 -6.02 -3.53 -2.09
C ALA A 404 -7.53 -3.37 -2.34
N GLY A 405 -8.08 -4.10 -3.31
CA GLY A 405 -9.54 -4.15 -3.54
C GLY A 405 -10.32 -4.59 -2.29
N ALA A 406 -9.87 -5.64 -1.60
CA ALA A 406 -10.50 -6.10 -0.37
C ALA A 406 -10.42 -5.06 0.78
N VAL A 407 -9.33 -4.31 0.88
CA VAL A 407 -9.18 -3.20 1.83
C VAL A 407 -10.11 -2.05 1.48
N LEU A 408 -10.26 -1.73 0.19
CA LEU A 408 -11.17 -0.70 -0.29
C LEU A 408 -12.63 -1.01 0.07
N ASP A 409 -13.05 -2.26 -0.15
CA ASP A 409 -14.38 -2.76 0.27
C ASP A 409 -14.57 -2.68 1.79
N ALA A 410 -13.55 -3.05 2.56
CA ALA A 410 -13.60 -2.98 4.02
C ALA A 410 -13.72 -1.54 4.53
N ALA A 411 -12.97 -0.62 3.93
CA ALA A 411 -13.04 0.81 4.21
C ALA A 411 -14.43 1.38 3.89
N ASP A 412 -15.03 1.00 2.75
CA ASP A 412 -16.38 1.43 2.39
C ASP A 412 -17.45 0.91 3.35
N ARG A 413 -17.32 -0.33 3.84
CA ARG A 413 -18.16 -0.86 4.92
C ARG A 413 -17.99 -0.07 6.20
N MET A 414 -16.75 0.17 6.66
CA MET A 414 -16.48 0.94 7.89
C MET A 414 -17.08 2.35 7.84
N ARG A 415 -16.96 3.04 6.70
CA ARG A 415 -17.57 4.36 6.49
C ARG A 415 -19.09 4.29 6.58
N THR A 416 -19.70 3.28 5.97
CA THR A 416 -21.15 3.05 6.01
C THR A 416 -21.64 2.80 7.44
N GLU A 417 -20.93 1.95 8.19
CA GLU A 417 -21.21 1.67 9.61
C GLU A 417 -21.03 2.92 10.49
N ALA A 418 -20.00 3.72 10.27
CA ALA A 418 -19.81 4.99 11.00
C ALA A 418 -20.96 5.98 10.73
N CYS A 419 -21.44 6.07 9.48
CA CYS A 419 -22.63 6.86 9.13
C CYS A 419 -23.92 6.29 9.73
N ALA A 420 -24.06 4.97 9.82
CA ALA A 420 -25.20 4.32 10.47
C ALA A 420 -25.20 4.62 11.99
N LEU A 421 -24.05 4.46 12.65
CA LEU A 421 -23.89 4.76 14.07
C LEU A 421 -24.23 6.22 14.40
N ARG A 422 -23.77 7.19 13.58
CA ARG A 422 -24.13 8.61 13.75
C ARG A 422 -25.64 8.83 13.69
N ARG A 423 -26.34 8.19 12.75
CA ARG A 423 -27.79 8.31 12.62
C ARG A 423 -28.53 7.66 13.79
N GLU A 424 -28.07 6.50 14.25
CA GLU A 424 -28.69 5.79 15.37
C GLU A 424 -28.53 6.59 16.69
N VAL A 425 -27.35 7.18 16.91
CA VAL A 425 -27.11 8.06 18.07
C VAL A 425 -28.01 9.28 18.01
N ASP A 426 -28.11 9.96 16.87
CA ASP A 426 -28.98 11.14 16.71
C ASP A 426 -30.46 10.82 16.96
N ALA A 427 -30.93 9.68 16.42
CA ALA A 427 -32.30 9.18 16.66
C ALA A 427 -32.55 8.83 18.13
N PHE A 428 -31.60 8.13 18.78
CA PHE A 428 -31.69 7.79 20.20
C PHE A 428 -31.75 9.04 21.08
N LEU A 429 -30.89 10.02 20.83
CA LEU A 429 -30.87 11.27 21.59
C LEU A 429 -32.14 12.09 21.41
N THR A 430 -32.69 12.11 20.20
CA THR A 430 -33.99 12.75 19.94
C THR A 430 -35.10 12.07 20.72
N ALA A 431 -35.10 10.74 20.81
CA ALA A 431 -36.07 9.98 21.60
C ALA A 431 -35.91 10.19 23.12
N VAL A 432 -34.68 10.28 23.62
CA VAL A 432 -34.42 10.56 25.05
C VAL A 432 -34.81 11.99 25.43
N ARG A 433 -34.65 12.97 24.53
CA ARG A 433 -35.04 14.38 24.78
C ARG A 433 -36.55 14.61 24.67
N SER A 434 -37.29 13.73 23.99
CA SER A 434 -38.75 13.83 23.85
C SER A 434 -39.54 13.06 24.91
N THR A 435 -38.84 12.34 25.79
CA THR A 435 -39.39 11.61 26.95
C THR A 435 -39.15 12.41 28.22
#